data_AF-A0A971MKD4-F1
#
_entry.id   AF-A0A971MKD4-F1
#
_cell.length_a   1.000
_cell.length_b   1.000
_cell.length_c   1.000
_cell.angle_alpha   90.00
_cell.angle_beta   90.00
_cell.angle_gamma   90.00
#
_symmetry.space_group_name_H-M   'P 1'
#
loop_
_entity.id
_entity.type
_entity.pdbx_description
1 polymer ?
#
loop_
_entity_poly.entity_id
_entity_poly.type
_entity_poly.pdbx_seq_one_letter_code
_entity_poly.pdbx_strand_id
1 'polypeptide(L)'
;DYTNFFLDLTFENLEKDVYKTGTFLDWKEKWDSRIKEENKSQVELLEYMKNYNPALIPRNYWVERALKLVEDEGDYSDFNRLLEALKEPFAHKGYQEFYRVVPENMEYVTYCGT
;
A
#
# COMPACT_ATOMS: atom_id res chain seq x y z
N ASP A 1 3.57 7.36 -4.10
CA ASP A 1 3.80 6.28 -3.11
C ASP A 1 3.72 4.93 -3.82
N TYR A 2 4.65 4.02 -3.59
CA TYR A 2 4.76 2.76 -4.35
C TYR A 2 3.62 1.79 -4.04
N THR A 3 3.42 1.43 -2.78
CA THR A 3 2.38 0.47 -2.37
C THR A 3 0.99 0.99 -2.68
N ASN A 4 0.71 2.27 -2.40
CA ASN A 4 -0.60 2.85 -2.66
C ASN A 4 -0.91 2.93 -4.16
N PHE A 5 0.10 3.16 -5.01
CA PHE A 5 -0.09 3.13 -6.46
C PHE A 5 -0.60 1.77 -6.95
N PHE A 6 0.06 0.69 -6.54
CA PHE A 6 -0.35 -0.65 -6.94
C PHE A 6 -1.69 -1.07 -6.33
N LEU A 7 -2.01 -0.60 -5.12
CA LEU A 7 -3.33 -0.77 -4.53
C LEU A 7 -4.42 -0.03 -5.32
N ASP A 8 -4.17 1.23 -5.68
CA ASP A 8 -5.10 2.01 -6.49
C ASP A 8 -5.33 1.34 -7.85
N LEU A 9 -4.30 0.73 -8.44
CA LEU A 9 -4.44 -0.07 -9.67
C LEU A 9 -5.23 -1.37 -9.43
N THR A 10 -4.98 -2.09 -8.32
CA THR A 10 -5.68 -3.34 -7.95
C THR A 10 -7.18 -3.15 -7.75
N PHE A 11 -7.58 -1.99 -7.22
CA PHE A 11 -8.98 -1.68 -6.92
C PHE A 11 -9.60 -0.67 -7.89
N GLU A 12 -8.89 -0.36 -8.98
CA GLU A 12 -9.33 0.59 -10.02
C GLU A 12 -9.69 1.99 -9.46
N ASN A 13 -9.05 2.40 -8.35
CA ASN A 13 -9.24 3.68 -7.69
C ASN A 13 -8.38 4.80 -8.32
N LEU A 14 -8.59 5.04 -9.61
CA LEU A 14 -7.76 5.95 -10.42
C LEU A 14 -8.34 7.37 -10.57
N GLU A 15 -9.24 7.78 -9.67
CA GLU A 15 -9.93 9.09 -9.73
C GLU A 15 -9.08 10.28 -9.25
N LYS A 16 -7.95 10.01 -8.59
CA LYS A 16 -7.05 11.03 -8.01
C LYS A 16 -6.38 11.86 -9.11
N ASP A 17 -6.12 13.14 -8.85
CA ASP A 17 -5.57 14.06 -9.85
C ASP A 17 -4.19 13.65 -10.39
N VAL A 18 -3.40 12.94 -9.59
CA VAL A 18 -2.12 12.35 -10.02
C VAL A 18 -2.26 11.41 -11.23
N TYR A 19 -3.43 10.77 -11.37
CA TYR A 19 -3.77 9.87 -12.47
C TYR A 19 -4.42 10.57 -13.67
N LYS A 20 -4.64 11.87 -13.60
CA LYS A 20 -5.20 12.66 -14.73
C LYS A 20 -4.11 13.30 -15.59
N THR A 21 -2.84 13.05 -15.26
CA THR A 21 -1.69 13.58 -15.99
C THR A 21 -1.55 12.87 -17.35
N GLY A 22 -1.16 13.61 -18.39
CA GLY A 22 -0.96 13.03 -19.73
C GLY A 22 0.05 11.88 -19.74
N THR A 23 1.12 12.00 -18.96
CA THR A 23 2.13 10.93 -18.79
C THR A 23 1.55 9.65 -18.20
N PHE A 24 0.66 9.75 -17.21
CA PHE A 24 -0.03 8.57 -16.67
C PHE A 24 -1.00 7.97 -17.68
N LEU A 25 -1.77 8.80 -18.39
CA LEU A 25 -2.73 8.32 -19.40
C LEU A 25 -2.02 7.57 -20.53
N ASP A 26 -0.90 8.09 -21.04
CA ASP A 26 -0.06 7.43 -22.04
C ASP A 26 0.50 6.09 -21.55
N TRP A 27 0.91 6.03 -20.27
CA TRP A 27 1.35 4.80 -19.64
C TRP A 27 0.21 3.79 -19.49
N LYS A 28 -0.97 4.26 -19.07
CA LYS A 28 -2.16 3.42 -18.84
C LYS A 28 -2.65 2.78 -20.14
N GLU A 29 -2.61 3.50 -21.27
CA GLU A 29 -2.96 2.94 -22.58
C GLU A 29 -2.03 1.80 -22.99
N LYS A 30 -0.71 1.96 -22.77
CA LYS A 30 0.28 0.91 -23.03
C LYS A 30 0.08 -0.29 -22.12
N TRP A 31 -0.17 -0.04 -20.84
CA TRP A 31 -0.49 -1.09 -19.87
C TRP A 31 -1.73 -1.87 -20.28
N ASP A 32 -2.82 -1.21 -20.62
CA ASP A 32 -4.08 -1.86 -21.02
C ASP A 32 -3.92 -2.68 -22.29
N SER A 33 -3.13 -2.19 -23.24
CA SER A 33 -2.79 -2.93 -24.45
C SER A 33 -2.01 -4.21 -24.12
N ARG A 34 -0.99 -4.12 -23.25
CA ARG A 34 -0.19 -5.28 -22.82
C ARG A 34 -1.01 -6.29 -22.02
N ILE A 35 -1.94 -5.84 -21.19
CA ILE A 35 -2.78 -6.72 -20.37
C ILE A 35 -3.80 -7.48 -21.23
N LYS A 36 -4.31 -6.89 -22.32
CA LYS A 36 -5.19 -7.60 -23.27
C LYS A 36 -4.50 -8.81 -23.92
N GLU A 37 -3.17 -8.83 -23.98
CA GLU A 37 -2.39 -9.97 -24.51
C GLU A 37 -2.27 -11.15 -23.53
N GLU A 38 -2.56 -10.96 -22.23
CA GLU A 38 -2.39 -11.99 -21.20
C GLU A 38 -3.42 -13.14 -21.25
N ASN A 39 -4.40 -13.09 -22.17
CA ASN A 39 -5.48 -14.08 -22.31
C ASN A 39 -6.21 -14.41 -20.98
N LYS A 40 -6.29 -13.44 -20.07
CA LYS A 40 -6.99 -13.54 -18.78
C LYS A 40 -8.19 -12.59 -18.76
N SER A 41 -9.24 -12.97 -18.05
CA SER A 41 -10.34 -12.06 -17.77
C SER A 41 -9.90 -10.95 -16.82
N GLN A 42 -10.64 -9.84 -16.83
CA GLN A 42 -10.41 -8.74 -15.89
C GLN A 42 -10.46 -9.22 -14.43
N VAL A 43 -11.39 -10.12 -14.10
CA VAL A 43 -11.54 -10.68 -12.75
C VAL A 43 -10.29 -11.45 -12.33
N GLU A 44 -9.74 -12.29 -13.21
CA GLU A 44 -8.51 -13.04 -12.93
C GLU A 44 -7.30 -12.13 -12.73
N LEU A 45 -7.20 -11.06 -13.50
CA LEU A 45 -6.12 -10.07 -13.39
C LEU A 45 -6.21 -9.30 -12.06
N LEU A 46 -7.41 -8.86 -11.67
CA LEU A 46 -7.62 -8.16 -10.40
C LEU A 46 -7.35 -9.08 -9.21
N GLU A 47 -7.79 -10.33 -9.25
CA GLU A 47 -7.47 -11.32 -8.21
C GLU A 47 -5.96 -11.62 -8.15
N TYR A 48 -5.29 -11.71 -9.31
CA TYR A 48 -3.84 -11.83 -9.35
C TYR A 48 -3.18 -10.64 -8.63
N MET A 49 -3.57 -9.41 -8.97
CA MET A 49 -3.04 -8.22 -8.33
C MET A 49 -3.30 -8.18 -6.82
N LYS A 50 -4.49 -8.57 -6.34
CA LYS A 50 -4.79 -8.64 -4.91
C LYS A 50 -3.84 -9.57 -4.15
N ASN A 51 -3.48 -10.70 -4.76
CA ASN A 51 -2.61 -11.69 -4.14
C ASN A 51 -1.14 -11.27 -4.05
N TYR A 52 -0.69 -10.35 -4.92
CA TYR A 52 0.72 -9.93 -5.00
C TYR A 52 0.97 -8.48 -4.56
N ASN A 53 -0.06 -7.64 -4.50
CA ASN A 53 0.05 -6.26 -4.03
C ASN A 53 -0.42 -6.18 -2.57
N PRO A 54 0.46 -5.87 -1.61
CA PRO A 54 0.09 -5.85 -0.20
C PRO A 54 -0.82 -4.67 0.13
N ALA A 55 -1.80 -4.92 1.00
CA ALA A 55 -2.70 -3.94 1.60
C ALA A 55 -2.00 -2.94 2.52
N LEU A 56 -0.88 -3.32 3.14
CA LEU A 56 -0.03 -2.43 3.93
C LEU A 56 1.44 -2.89 3.90
N ILE A 57 2.33 -1.98 4.27
CA ILE A 57 3.75 -2.26 4.53
C ILE A 57 4.12 -1.61 5.88
N PRO A 58 5.16 -2.08 6.58
CA PRO A 58 5.62 -1.48 7.83
C PRO A 58 6.32 -0.13 7.55
N ARG A 59 5.56 0.91 7.24
CA ARG A 59 6.11 2.26 7.00
C ARG A 59 6.77 2.77 8.28
N ASN A 60 7.94 3.39 8.15
CA ASN A 60 8.72 3.92 9.29
C ASN A 60 7.85 4.68 10.30
N TYR A 61 7.05 5.64 9.83
CA TYR A 61 6.19 6.40 10.73
C TYR A 61 5.29 5.54 11.63
N TRP A 62 4.65 4.51 11.07
CA TRP A 62 3.75 3.63 11.82
C TRP A 62 4.51 2.75 12.81
N VAL A 63 5.71 2.30 12.41
CA VAL A 63 6.62 1.55 13.27
C VAL A 63 7.08 2.43 14.44
N GLU A 64 7.58 3.63 14.17
CA GLU A 64 8.07 4.56 15.20
C GLU A 64 6.96 4.98 16.16
N ARG A 65 5.76 5.29 15.64
CA ARG A 65 4.61 5.61 16.49
C ARG A 65 4.28 4.45 17.44
N ALA A 66 4.30 3.22 16.93
CA ALA A 66 4.03 2.03 17.73
C ALA A 66 5.12 1.77 18.79
N LEU A 67 6.39 2.06 18.47
CA LEU A 67 7.50 1.91 19.41
C LEU A 67 7.51 3.00 20.48
N LYS A 68 7.22 4.25 20.12
CA LYS A 68 7.24 5.38 21.05
C LYS A 68 6.29 5.19 22.23
N LEU A 69 5.09 4.68 21.99
CA LEU A 69 4.13 4.41 23.06
C LEU A 69 4.62 3.34 24.05
N VAL A 70 5.35 2.35 23.53
CA VAL A 70 5.98 1.32 24.35
C VAL A 70 7.12 1.91 25.17
N GLU A 71 7.96 2.77 24.57
CA GLU A 71 9.09 3.40 25.26
C GLU A 71 8.64 4.38 26.34
N ASP A 72 7.65 5.23 26.05
CA ASP A 72 7.19 6.30 26.94
C ASP A 72 6.29 5.76 28.08
N GLU A 73 5.43 4.79 27.79
CA GLU A 73 4.34 4.38 28.70
C GLU A 73 4.31 2.87 28.99
N GLY A 74 5.11 2.06 28.30
CA GLY A 74 5.06 0.59 28.38
C GLY A 74 3.79 -0.01 27.77
N ASP A 75 3.00 0.77 27.01
CA ASP A 75 1.78 0.30 26.36
C ASP A 75 2.07 -0.27 24.95
N TYR A 76 1.79 -1.56 24.80
CA TYR A 76 1.99 -2.33 23.57
C TYR A 76 0.77 -2.35 22.64
N SER A 77 -0.29 -1.61 22.95
CA SER A 77 -1.55 -1.65 22.21
C SER A 77 -1.37 -1.35 20.71
N ASP A 78 -0.70 -0.26 20.35
CA ASP A 78 -0.46 0.12 18.95
C ASP A 78 0.55 -0.81 18.27
N PHE A 79 1.60 -1.27 18.97
CA PHE A 79 2.54 -2.28 18.47
C PHE A 79 1.85 -3.59 18.11
N ASN A 80 1.03 -4.13 19.02
CA ASN A 80 0.31 -5.37 18.79
C ASN A 80 -0.69 -5.22 17.64
N ARG A 81 -1.41 -4.09 17.54
CA ARG A 81 -2.32 -3.83 16.41
C ARG A 81 -1.59 -3.78 15.06
N LEU A 82 -0.41 -3.14 15.01
CA LEU A 82 0.40 -3.10 13.80
C LEU A 82 0.92 -4.50 13.44
N LEU A 83 1.41 -5.26 14.42
CA LEU A 83 1.89 -6.62 14.23
C LEU A 83 0.77 -7.56 13.73
N GLU A 84 -0.42 -7.51 14.32
CA GLU A 84 -1.56 -8.29 13.83
C GLU A 84 -1.93 -7.93 12.39
N ALA A 85 -1.88 -6.65 12.01
CA ALA A 85 -2.14 -6.24 10.64
C ALA A 85 -1.08 -6.77 9.66
N LEU A 86 0.18 -6.80 10.08
CA LEU A 86 1.32 -7.29 9.28
C LEU A 86 1.36 -8.81 9.11
N LYS A 87 0.62 -9.58 9.91
CA LYS A 87 0.51 -11.05 9.74
C LYS A 87 -0.21 -11.45 8.46
N GLU A 88 -1.12 -10.60 7.98
CA GLU A 88 -1.90 -10.86 6.76
C GLU A 88 -1.80 -9.68 5.78
N PRO A 89 -0.60 -9.32 5.29
CA PRO A 89 -0.38 -8.06 4.58
C PRO A 89 -1.13 -7.99 3.24
N PHE A 90 -1.63 -9.10 2.71
CA PHE A 90 -2.41 -9.20 1.47
C PHE A 90 -3.92 -9.38 1.69
N ALA A 91 -4.42 -9.28 2.93
CA ALA A 91 -5.83 -9.59 3.22
C ALA A 91 -6.82 -8.50 2.78
N HIS A 92 -6.35 -7.27 2.51
CA HIS A 92 -7.18 -6.13 2.09
C HIS A 92 -8.40 -5.86 3.00
N LYS A 93 -8.23 -6.07 4.31
CA LYS A 93 -9.29 -5.83 5.30
C LYS A 93 -9.34 -4.33 5.64
N GLY A 94 -10.55 -3.82 5.95
CA GLY A 94 -10.76 -2.38 6.18
C GLY A 94 -9.86 -1.77 7.27
N TYR A 95 -9.51 -2.52 8.32
CA TYR A 95 -8.60 -2.01 9.36
C TYR A 95 -7.17 -1.75 8.85
N GLN A 96 -6.76 -2.35 7.73
CA GLN A 96 -5.44 -2.15 7.13
C GLN A 96 -5.31 -0.80 6.45
N GLU A 97 -6.43 -0.17 6.07
CA GLU A 97 -6.45 1.15 5.42
C GLU A 97 -5.81 2.23 6.28
N PHE A 98 -5.96 2.13 7.60
CA PHE A 98 -5.35 3.04 8.56
C PHE A 98 -3.82 3.14 8.37
N TYR A 99 -3.15 2.02 8.09
CA TYR A 99 -1.71 1.96 7.91
C TYR A 99 -1.24 2.34 6.49
N ARG A 100 -2.16 2.64 5.56
CA ARG A 100 -1.83 3.09 4.19
C ARG A 100 -1.50 4.58 4.12
N VAL A 101 -1.96 5.36 5.10
CA VAL A 101 -1.76 6.80 5.14
C VAL A 101 -0.27 7.09 5.11
N VAL A 102 0.12 8.00 4.21
CA VAL A 102 1.47 8.55 4.11
C VAL A 102 1.45 9.86 4.88
N PRO A 103 2.07 9.94 6.07
CA PRO A 103 2.12 11.18 6.83
C PRO A 103 2.98 12.21 6.10
N GLU A 104 2.56 13.47 6.17
CA GLU A 104 3.21 14.59 5.46
C GLU A 104 4.63 14.89 5.97
N ASN A 105 4.88 14.69 7.27
CA ASN A 105 6.19 14.92 7.89
C ASN A 105 6.93 13.59 8.09
N MET A 106 7.53 13.09 7.01
CA MET A 106 8.54 12.03 7.08
C MET A 106 9.93 12.63 7.37
N GLU A 107 10.08 13.36 8.47
CA GLU A 107 11.39 13.90 8.89
C GLU A 107 12.39 12.79 9.24
N TYR A 108 11.90 11.56 9.45
CA TYR A 108 12.70 10.42 9.86
C TYR A 108 12.96 9.44 8.72
N VAL A 109 14.22 9.39 8.29
CA VAL A 109 14.75 8.42 7.32
C VAL A 109 15.48 7.33 8.10
N THR A 110 14.94 6.09 8.08
CA THR A 110 15.72 4.93 8.52
C THR A 110 16.61 4.48 7.37
N TYR A 111 17.91 4.35 7.64
CA TYR A 111 18.81 3.60 6.78
C TYR A 111 18.74 2.13 7.19
N CYS A 112 17.64 1.45 6.88
CA CYS A 112 17.66 0.00 6.87
C CYS A 112 18.43 -0.43 5.61
N GLY A 113 19.77 -0.45 5.74
CA GLY A 113 20.65 -1.00 4.73
C GLY A 113 20.46 -2.50 4.60
N THR A 114 19.83 -2.92 3.50
CA THR A 114 20.30 -3.91 2.51
C THR A 114 19.39 -3.82 1.29
#